data_AF-A0A929NY76-F1
#
_entry.id   AF-A0A929NY76-F1
#
_cell.length_a   1.000
_cell.length_b   1.000
_cell.length_c   1.000
_cell.angle_alpha   90.00
_cell.angle_beta   90.00
_cell.angle_gamma   90.00
#
_symmetry.space_group_name_H-M   'P 1'
#
loop_
_entity.id
_entity.type
_entity.pdbx_description
1 polymer ?
#
loop_
_entity_poly.entity_id
_entity_poly.type
_entity_poly.pdbx_seq_one_letter_code
_entity_poly.pdbx_strand_id
1 'polypeptide(L)'
;MRIKSKWNKRAKQQSIEDIAKAVGFISWQIATNNLLELENSGYETNDQTQRLQIIREFLIFLLQVADRLVYERLNTEQRQCFITTLAIHVADTLI
;
A
#
# COMPACT_ATOMS: atom_id res chain seq x y z
N MET A 1 -21.02 7.51 33.07
CA MET A 1 -20.36 6.90 31.89
C MET A 1 -20.91 7.57 30.63
N ARG A 2 -20.09 8.35 29.89
CA ARG A 2 -20.54 9.18 28.77
C ARG A 2 -20.29 8.41 27.46
N ILE A 3 -21.29 7.66 27.01
CA ILE A 3 -21.21 6.92 25.75
C ILE A 3 -21.26 7.94 24.60
N LYS A 4 -20.16 8.07 23.84
CA LYS A 4 -20.17 8.90 22.62
C LYS A 4 -20.90 8.14 21.50
N SER A 5 -22.21 8.24 21.47
CA SER A 5 -23.05 7.79 20.35
C SER A 5 -23.02 8.81 19.20
N LYS A 6 -21.82 9.13 18.69
CA LYS A 6 -21.71 9.76 17.36
C LYS A 6 -21.17 8.73 16.39
N TRP A 7 -22.05 7.80 16.02
CA TRP A 7 -21.92 7.04 14.77
C TRP A 7 -21.90 8.08 13.65
N ASN A 8 -20.73 8.27 13.03
CA ASN A 8 -20.56 9.21 11.93
C ASN A 8 -21.23 8.62 10.68
N LYS A 9 -22.57 8.73 10.61
CA LYS A 9 -23.43 8.29 9.50
C LYS A 9 -23.31 9.21 8.27
N ARG A 10 -22.09 9.36 7.74
CA ARG A 10 -21.87 9.70 6.34
C ARG A 10 -20.62 8.95 5.93
N ALA A 11 -20.77 7.86 5.18
CA ALA A 11 -19.67 7.33 4.39
C ALA A 11 -19.21 8.49 3.50
N LYS A 12 -18.16 9.22 3.93
CA LYS A 12 -17.53 10.24 3.13
C LYS A 12 -17.16 9.54 1.83
N GLN A 13 -17.62 10.05 0.68
CA GLN A 13 -17.16 9.54 -0.60
C GLN A 13 -15.64 9.67 -0.57
N GLN A 14 -14.95 8.53 -0.51
CA GLN A 14 -13.51 8.49 -0.52
C GLN A 14 -13.07 8.86 -1.93
N SER A 15 -12.16 9.82 -2.03
CA SER A 15 -11.58 10.14 -3.32
C SER A 15 -10.71 8.98 -3.80
N ILE A 16 -10.38 8.96 -5.08
CA ILE A 16 -9.51 7.91 -5.64
C ILE A 16 -8.13 7.95 -4.97
N GLU A 17 -7.66 9.14 -4.61
CA GLU A 17 -6.43 9.38 -3.88
C GLU A 17 -6.50 8.83 -2.44
N ASP A 18 -7.63 9.00 -1.74
CA ASP A 18 -7.83 8.43 -0.41
C ASP A 18 -7.78 6.89 -0.46
N ILE A 19 -8.38 6.28 -1.50
CA ILE A 19 -8.34 4.84 -1.72
C ILE A 19 -6.91 4.40 -2.07
N ALA A 20 -6.21 5.12 -2.94
CA ALA A 20 -4.82 4.82 -3.32
C ALA A 20 -3.88 4.86 -2.11
N LYS A 21 -4.02 5.86 -1.23
CA LYS A 21 -3.25 5.95 0.02
C LYS A 21 -3.56 4.79 0.96
N ALA A 22 -4.83 4.42 1.11
CA ALA A 22 -5.22 3.26 1.92
C ALA A 22 -4.62 1.96 1.37
N VAL A 23 -4.63 1.77 0.06
CA VAL A 23 -3.97 0.63 -0.60
C VAL A 23 -2.47 0.67 -0.39
N GLY A 24 -1.83 1.83 -0.49
CA GLY A 24 -0.38 1.95 -0.26
C GLY A 24 0.03 1.60 1.17
N PHE A 25 -0.76 1.99 2.17
CA PHE A 25 -0.56 1.57 3.56
C PHE A 25 -0.66 0.04 3.72
N ILE A 26 -1.67 -0.59 3.09
CA ILE A 26 -1.82 -2.05 3.12
C ILE A 26 -0.66 -2.73 2.41
N SER A 27 -0.22 -2.22 1.25
CA SER A 27 0.92 -2.75 0.51
C SER A 27 2.21 -2.70 1.33
N TRP A 28 2.43 -1.63 2.09
CA TRP A 28 3.53 -1.54 3.04
C TRP A 28 3.47 -2.65 4.09
N GLN A 29 2.32 -2.84 4.73
CA GLN A 29 2.15 -3.91 5.73
C GLN A 29 2.42 -5.30 5.14
N ILE A 30 1.93 -5.56 3.92
CA ILE A 30 2.18 -6.82 3.21
C ILE A 30 3.68 -7.00 2.98
N ALA A 31 4.37 -5.98 2.45
CA ALA A 31 5.80 -6.05 2.15
C ALA A 31 6.65 -6.31 3.40
N THR A 32 6.40 -5.58 4.50
CA THR A 32 7.15 -5.77 5.76
C THR A 32 6.88 -7.13 6.40
N ASN A 33 5.65 -7.63 6.33
CA ASN A 33 5.31 -8.96 6.85
C ASN A 33 5.97 -10.07 6.03
N ASN A 34 6.03 -9.92 4.70
CA ASN A 34 6.72 -10.89 3.84
C ASN A 34 8.23 -10.91 4.08
N LEU A 35 8.85 -9.75 4.34
CA LEU A 35 10.26 -9.72 4.77
C LEU A 35 10.47 -10.51 6.05
N LEU A 36 9.62 -10.31 7.06
CA LEU A 36 9.70 -11.04 8.33
C LEU A 36 9.49 -12.55 8.12
N GLU A 37 8.56 -12.94 7.25
CA GLU A 37 8.32 -14.34 6.90
C GLU A 37 9.52 -14.98 6.19
N LEU A 38 10.20 -14.24 5.31
CA LEU A 38 11.46 -14.68 4.70
C LEU A 38 12.55 -14.89 5.75
N GLU A 39 12.76 -13.93 6.65
CA GLU A 39 13.74 -14.06 7.74
C GLU A 39 13.42 -15.28 8.62
N ASN A 40 12.15 -15.47 8.98
CA ASN A 40 11.70 -16.64 9.77
C ASN A 40 11.86 -17.97 9.02
N SER A 41 11.82 -17.95 7.69
CA SER A 41 12.06 -19.12 6.84
C SER A 41 13.55 -19.45 6.66
N GLY A 42 14.44 -18.70 7.31
CA GLY A 42 15.89 -18.92 7.29
C GLY A 42 16.63 -18.17 6.19
N TYR A 43 15.97 -17.22 5.50
CA TYR A 43 16.66 -16.33 4.57
C TYR A 43 17.42 -15.25 5.34
N GLU A 44 18.73 -15.21 5.19
CA GLU A 44 19.56 -14.18 5.83
C GLU A 44 19.40 -12.82 5.14
N THR A 45 19.03 -11.80 5.91
CA THR A 45 19.17 -10.40 5.52
C THR A 45 20.16 -9.73 6.46
N ASN A 46 21.36 -9.46 5.93
CA ASN A 46 22.55 -9.14 6.73
C ASN A 46 22.72 -7.62 6.94
N ASP A 47 21.97 -6.80 6.21
CA ASP A 47 22.01 -5.34 6.31
C ASP A 47 20.60 -4.72 6.21
N GLN A 48 20.40 -3.59 6.89
CA GLN A 48 19.18 -2.79 6.83
C GLN A 48 18.92 -2.29 5.39
N THR A 49 19.97 -1.99 4.62
CA THR A 49 19.83 -1.65 3.19
C THR A 49 19.22 -2.81 2.41
N GLN A 50 19.69 -4.04 2.66
CA GLN A 50 19.17 -5.24 1.98
C GLN A 50 17.69 -5.47 2.30
N ARG A 51 17.30 -5.30 3.57
CA ARG A 51 15.89 -5.37 3.99
C ARG A 51 15.02 -4.36 3.25
N LEU A 52 15.49 -3.12 3.13
CA LEU A 52 14.78 -2.07 2.40
C LEU A 52 14.69 -2.35 0.89
N GLN A 53 15.74 -2.93 0.28
CA GLN A 53 15.67 -3.36 -1.13
C GLN A 53 14.61 -4.45 -1.32
N ILE A 54 14.55 -5.45 -0.43
CA ILE A 54 13.53 -6.51 -0.51
C ILE A 54 12.13 -5.93 -0.38
N ILE A 55 11.90 -5.06 0.61
CA ILE A 55 10.62 -4.37 0.79
C ILE A 55 10.27 -3.56 -0.47
N ARG A 56 11.23 -2.85 -1.06
CA ARG A 56 11.05 -2.09 -2.30
C ARG A 56 10.62 -2.98 -3.46
N GLU A 57 11.24 -4.14 -3.66
CA GLU A 57 10.84 -5.09 -4.71
C GLU A 57 9.42 -5.60 -4.52
N PHE A 58 9.03 -5.95 -3.27
CA PHE A 58 7.65 -6.31 -2.96
C PHE A 58 6.67 -5.19 -3.28
N LEU A 59 7.01 -3.96 -2.94
CA LEU A 59 6.17 -2.79 -3.19
C LEU A 59 5.99 -2.50 -4.68
N ILE A 60 7.06 -2.61 -5.49
CA ILE A 60 6.99 -2.47 -6.95
C ILE A 60 6.09 -3.55 -7.54
N PHE A 61 6.24 -4.80 -7.08
CA PHE A 61 5.38 -5.90 -7.50
C PHE A 61 3.91 -5.64 -7.15
N LEU A 62 3.62 -5.24 -5.91
CA LEU A 62 2.26 -4.91 -5.46
C LEU A 62 1.66 -3.72 -6.21
N LEU A 63 2.45 -2.73 -6.60
CA LEU A 63 2.02 -1.62 -7.45
C LEU A 63 1.52 -2.13 -8.81
N GLN A 64 2.26 -3.04 -9.44
CA GLN A 64 1.86 -3.64 -10.72
C GLN A 64 0.62 -4.53 -10.57
N VAL A 65 0.51 -5.27 -9.46
CA VAL A 65 -0.70 -6.05 -9.15
C VAL A 65 -1.91 -5.14 -8.98
N ALA A 66 -1.77 -4.03 -8.22
CA ALA A 66 -2.83 -3.06 -8.04
C ALA A 66 -3.27 -2.45 -9.37
N ASP A 67 -2.33 -2.07 -10.23
CA ASP A 67 -2.59 -1.57 -11.59
C ASP A 67 -3.41 -2.55 -12.44
N ARG A 68 -3.03 -3.83 -12.43
CA ARG A 68 -3.75 -4.88 -13.13
C ARG A 68 -5.16 -5.10 -12.61
N LEU A 69 -5.35 -5.03 -11.29
CA LEU A 69 -6.67 -5.21 -10.64
C LEU A 69 -7.62 -4.04 -10.90
N VAL A 70 -7.10 -2.81 -10.99
CA VAL A 70 -7.94 -1.63 -11.24
C VAL A 70 -8.16 -1.35 -12.72
N TYR A 71 -7.39 -1.97 -13.63
CA TYR A 71 -7.52 -1.82 -15.08
C TYR A 71 -8.95 -2.05 -15.58
N GLU A 72 -9.64 -3.06 -15.05
CA GLU A 72 -11.01 -3.39 -15.45
C GLU A 72 -12.08 -2.58 -14.70
N ARG A 73 -11.69 -1.78 -13.69
CA ARG A 73 -12.60 -1.11 -12.75
C ARG A 73 -12.60 0.41 -12.88
N LEU A 74 -11.48 0.99 -13.29
CA LEU A 74 -11.27 2.44 -13.39
C LEU A 74 -11.07 2.82 -14.86
N ASN A 75 -11.59 3.99 -15.23
CA ASN A 75 -11.24 4.57 -16.52
C ASN A 75 -9.76 5.04 -16.53
N THR A 76 -9.24 5.43 -17.70
CA THR A 76 -7.83 5.81 -17.87
C THR A 76 -7.38 6.91 -16.93
N GLU A 77 -8.17 7.98 -16.78
CA GLU A 77 -7.83 9.14 -15.94
C GLU A 77 -7.83 8.77 -14.45
N GLN A 78 -8.84 8.02 -14.03
CA GLN A 78 -8.98 7.51 -12.67
C GLN A 78 -7.84 6.55 -12.31
N ARG A 79 -7.49 5.64 -13.23
CA ARG A 79 -6.38 4.71 -13.06
C ARG A 79 -5.05 5.46 -12.98
N GLN A 80 -4.82 6.45 -13.83
CA GLN A 80 -3.62 7.27 -13.78
C GLN A 80 -3.49 8.00 -12.43
N CYS A 81 -4.57 8.62 -11.95
CA CYS A 81 -4.62 9.26 -10.65
C CYS A 81 -4.33 8.27 -9.51
N PHE A 82 -4.99 7.11 -9.53
CA PHE A 82 -4.84 6.05 -8.54
C PHE A 82 -3.39 5.55 -8.47
N ILE A 83 -2.80 5.15 -9.60
CA ILE A 83 -1.46 4.57 -9.66
C ILE A 83 -0.39 5.60 -9.34
N THR A 84 -0.53 6.84 -9.80
CA THR A 84 0.40 7.91 -9.45
C THR A 84 0.39 8.18 -7.95
N THR A 85 -0.80 8.27 -7.35
CA THR A 85 -0.93 8.51 -5.91
C THR A 85 -0.37 7.35 -5.09
N LEU A 86 -0.66 6.11 -5.50
CA LEU A 86 -0.15 4.90 -4.85
C LEU A 86 1.39 4.85 -4.93
N ALA A 87 1.96 5.07 -6.11
CA ALA A 87 3.41 5.03 -6.32
C ALA A 87 4.14 6.10 -5.48
N ILE A 88 3.63 7.33 -5.46
CA ILE A 88 4.21 8.42 -4.65
C ILE A 88 4.12 8.07 -3.16
N HIS A 89 2.95 7.64 -2.67
CA HIS A 89 2.76 7.34 -1.26
C HIS A 89 3.71 6.23 -0.77
N VAL A 90 3.88 5.19 -1.58
CA VAL A 90 4.77 4.07 -1.27
C VAL A 90 6.24 4.49 -1.34
N ALA A 91 6.62 5.33 -2.31
CA ALA A 91 7.97 5.89 -2.41
C ALA A 91 8.31 6.79 -1.21
N ASP A 92 7.38 7.66 -0.80
CA ASP A 92 7.55 8.54 0.37
C ASP A 92 7.69 7.75 1.68
N THR A 93 7.10 6.54 1.75
CA THR A 93 7.20 5.67 2.93
C THR A 93 8.57 4.95 3.01
N LEU A 94 9.29 4.85 1.89
CA LEU A 94 10.61 4.21 1.83
C LEU A 94 11.77 5.17 2.17
N ILE A 95 11.53 6.49 2.14
CA ILE A 95 12.55 7.55 2.34
C ILE A 95 12.75 7.86 3.82
#